data_AF-A0A438NK08-F1
#
_entry.id   AF-A0A438NK08-F1
#
_cell.length_a   1.000
_cell.length_b   1.000
_cell.length_c   1.000
_cell.angle_alpha   90.00
_cell.angle_beta   90.00
_cell.angle_gamma   90.00
#
_symmetry.space_group_name_H-M   'P 1'
#
loop_
_entity.id
_entity.type
_entity.pdbx_description
1 polymer ?
#
loop_
_entity_poly.entity_id
_entity_poly.type
_entity_poly.pdbx_seq_one_letter_code
_entity_poly.pdbx_strand_id
1 'polypeptide(L)'
;MSVHSVPGDVRHVSHSPGNSLENSGLADRLVYLERKLEETTSVLNDARVALREINSTNRAGTIPSKISNGKDLWLTRSPNASISPLFNVPTSQKFSTSVQPTKPSRFCMDLLEMEGVIRYHLNEQASQPPEKRVSIDTFVQRGLLSLVRDRWKWSNRYYFETLGLEKLGPITRWRVMPTSENYLAVQPQFRPTKLQMTQFHWPIVDWFPFAGVRDQMIEHAAELDLTDVLLASMNAHCMEVDVSEPFWDPVQYQSVKGRSPVNGEGTTEHHIKYYRLKDYIDHIENRENYLRRTSSMPEPPQISKALEAKFILALSSPDTWFKMDPVFFERYPMLFCKDAVARADPDT
;
A
#
# COMPACT_ATOMS: atom_id res chain seq x y z
N MET A 1 5.35 -65.23 62.42
CA MET A 1 4.18 -64.74 61.67
C MET A 1 4.10 -63.24 61.89
N SER A 2 4.80 -62.48 61.05
CA SER A 2 4.23 -61.67 59.93
C SER A 2 3.61 -60.37 60.49
N VAL A 3 4.36 -59.28 60.58
CA VAL A 3 4.70 -58.31 59.50
C VAL A 3 3.45 -57.74 58.84
N HIS A 4 3.18 -56.45 59.04
CA HIS A 4 3.03 -55.49 57.95
C HIS A 4 3.09 -54.04 58.45
N SER A 5 4.18 -53.38 58.05
CA SER A 5 4.38 -51.93 58.09
C SER A 5 3.61 -51.25 56.94
N VAL A 6 3.05 -50.08 57.22
CA VAL A 6 2.45 -49.17 56.24
C VAL A 6 3.55 -48.24 55.68
N PRO A 7 3.73 -48.11 54.35
CA PRO A 7 4.60 -47.09 53.77
C PRO A 7 3.82 -45.82 53.40
N GLY A 8 4.48 -44.67 53.59
CA GLY A 8 3.97 -43.35 53.24
C GLY A 8 4.05 -43.04 51.74
N ASP A 9 3.07 -42.27 51.28
CA ASP A 9 2.97 -41.76 49.92
C ASP A 9 4.03 -40.68 49.62
N VAL A 10 4.89 -40.98 48.67
CA VAL A 10 5.79 -40.03 48.01
C VAL A 10 5.04 -39.43 46.82
N ARG A 11 4.70 -38.13 46.89
CA ARG A 11 4.21 -37.39 45.73
C ARG A 11 5.36 -37.13 44.76
N HIS A 12 5.29 -37.79 43.60
CA HIS A 12 6.09 -37.47 42.43
C HIS A 12 5.81 -36.04 41.93
N VAL A 13 6.84 -35.21 41.86
CA VAL A 13 6.84 -33.96 41.08
C VAL A 13 7.14 -34.34 39.63
N SER A 14 6.15 -34.18 38.75
CA SER A 14 6.34 -34.25 37.30
C SER A 14 6.91 -32.92 36.80
N HIS A 15 8.18 -32.92 36.40
CA HIS A 15 8.74 -31.85 35.57
C HIS A 15 8.28 -32.05 34.12
N SER A 16 7.41 -31.18 33.63
CA SER A 16 7.10 -31.04 32.20
C SER A 16 8.29 -30.40 31.47
N PRO A 17 8.82 -30.99 30.39
CA PRO A 17 9.77 -30.33 29.51
C PRO A 17 8.99 -29.53 28.47
N GLY A 18 8.73 -28.25 28.76
CA GLY A 18 8.16 -27.32 27.80
C GLY A 18 8.95 -26.03 27.84
N ASN A 19 9.58 -25.66 26.71
CA ASN A 19 9.97 -24.30 26.28
C ASN A 19 11.24 -24.21 25.40
N SER A 20 11.75 -25.30 24.80
CA SER A 20 12.92 -25.18 23.89
C SER A 20 12.58 -25.02 22.41
N LEU A 21 11.34 -25.28 21.98
CA LEU A 21 10.96 -25.30 20.55
C LEU A 21 10.38 -23.97 20.01
N GLU A 22 9.89 -23.06 20.87
CA GLU A 22 9.38 -21.77 20.39
C GLU A 22 10.48 -20.71 20.19
N ASN A 23 11.63 -20.87 20.86
CA ASN A 23 12.74 -19.93 20.74
C ASN A 23 13.58 -20.11 19.46
N SER A 24 13.60 -21.31 18.86
CA SER A 24 14.34 -21.53 17.60
C SER A 24 13.68 -20.83 16.41
N GLY A 25 12.34 -20.81 16.35
CA GLY A 25 11.61 -20.17 15.26
C GLY A 25 11.70 -18.63 15.25
N LEU A 26 12.00 -18.00 16.39
CA LEU A 26 12.24 -16.56 16.47
C LEU A 26 13.64 -16.17 15.99
N ALA A 27 14.66 -16.99 16.31
CA ALA A 27 16.01 -16.79 15.83
C ALA A 27 16.09 -16.92 14.30
N ASP A 28 15.47 -17.97 13.73
CA ASP A 28 15.43 -18.17 12.28
C ASP A 28 14.68 -17.03 11.56
N ARG A 29 13.66 -16.45 12.21
CA ARG A 29 12.93 -15.29 11.71
C ARG A 29 13.74 -14.01 11.73
N LEU A 30 14.54 -13.77 12.77
CA LEU A 30 15.43 -12.61 12.84
C LEU A 30 16.50 -12.70 11.74
N VAL A 31 17.13 -13.86 11.59
CA VAL A 31 18.13 -14.10 10.53
C VAL A 31 17.53 -13.88 9.13
N TYR A 32 16.29 -14.34 8.90
CA TYR A 32 15.59 -14.09 7.63
C TYR A 32 15.33 -12.61 7.37
N LEU A 33 14.93 -11.85 8.40
CA LEU A 33 14.65 -10.41 8.29
C LEU A 33 15.94 -9.61 8.08
N GLU A 34 17.02 -9.94 8.78
CA GLU A 34 18.34 -9.32 8.62
C GLU A 34 18.85 -9.52 7.19
N ARG A 35 18.78 -10.76 6.67
CA ARG A 35 19.16 -11.04 5.28
C ARG A 35 18.33 -10.26 4.28
N LYS A 36 17.01 -10.15 4.49
CA LYS A 36 16.12 -9.40 3.61
C LYS A 36 16.39 -7.89 3.66
N LEU A 37 16.79 -7.38 4.83
CA LEU A 37 17.22 -5.99 5.00
C LEU A 37 18.55 -5.71 4.28
N GLU A 38 19.51 -6.64 4.33
CA GLU A 38 20.77 -6.53 3.58
C GLU A 38 20.54 -6.57 2.06
N GLU A 39 19.71 -7.51 1.58
CA GLU A 39 19.35 -7.62 0.16
C GLU A 39 18.70 -6.32 -0.35
N THR A 40 17.72 -5.78 0.38
CA THR A 40 17.05 -4.52 0.01
C THR A 40 18.00 -3.31 0.07
N THR A 41 18.91 -3.27 1.04
CA THR A 41 19.93 -2.22 1.13
C THR A 41 20.91 -2.27 -0.04
N SER A 42 21.29 -3.48 -0.48
CA SER A 42 22.13 -3.67 -1.66
C SER A 42 21.44 -3.16 -2.92
N VAL A 43 20.19 -3.57 -3.17
CA VAL A 43 19.42 -3.11 -4.35
C VAL A 43 19.25 -1.59 -4.36
N LEU A 44 19.01 -0.97 -3.19
CA LEU A 44 18.90 0.48 -3.07
C LEU A 44 20.23 1.18 -3.41
N ASN A 45 21.36 0.60 -3.00
CA ASN A 45 22.68 1.15 -3.31
C ASN A 45 23.01 0.99 -4.80
N ASP A 46 22.69 -0.15 -5.41
CA ASP A 46 22.86 -0.36 -6.86
C ASP A 46 22.01 0.63 -7.67
N ALA A 47 20.76 0.86 -7.26
CA ALA A 47 19.90 1.87 -7.87
C ALA A 47 20.47 3.29 -7.74
N ARG A 48 21.07 3.63 -6.59
CA ARG A 48 21.74 4.92 -6.39
C ARG A 48 22.99 5.08 -7.26
N VAL A 49 23.76 4.01 -7.48
CA VAL A 49 24.90 4.01 -8.39
C VAL A 49 24.43 4.21 -9.83
N ALA A 50 23.43 3.46 -10.27
CA ALA A 50 22.85 3.62 -11.61
C ALA A 50 22.30 5.05 -11.85
N LEU A 51 21.63 5.64 -10.85
CA LEU A 51 21.16 7.04 -10.94
C LEU A 51 22.32 8.05 -11.01
N ARG A 52 23.45 7.79 -10.36
CA ARG A 52 24.65 8.64 -10.49
C ARG A 52 25.30 8.51 -11.85
N GLU A 53 25.31 7.31 -12.43
CA GLU A 53 25.82 7.08 -13.79
C GLU A 53 24.93 7.75 -14.85
N ILE A 54 23.60 7.67 -14.72
CA ILE A 54 22.67 8.39 -15.60
C ILE A 54 22.91 9.91 -15.52
N ASN A 55 23.06 10.45 -14.31
CA ASN A 55 23.31 11.87 -14.09
C ASN A 55 24.71 12.33 -14.52
N SER A 56 25.73 11.47 -14.48
CA SER A 56 27.07 11.79 -14.97
C SER A 56 27.12 11.76 -16.50
N THR A 57 26.37 10.83 -17.13
CA THR A 57 26.24 10.74 -18.59
C THR A 57 25.50 11.96 -19.15
N ASN A 58 24.49 12.47 -18.43
CA ASN A 58 23.76 13.69 -18.80
C ASN A 58 24.56 14.99 -18.60
N ARG A 59 25.69 14.97 -17.87
CA ARG A 59 26.58 16.14 -17.68
C ARG A 59 27.70 16.26 -18.72
N ALA A 60 27.84 15.30 -19.63
CA ALA A 60 28.84 15.36 -20.70
C ALA A 60 28.41 16.21 -21.93
N GLY A 61 27.17 16.74 -21.93
CA GLY A 61 26.72 17.78 -22.86
C GLY A 61 26.73 19.16 -22.20
N THR A 62 27.67 20.01 -22.62
CA THR A 62 27.89 21.45 -22.36
C THR A 62 26.58 22.29 -22.27
N ILE A 63 26.34 23.36 -21.47
CA ILE A 63 27.10 24.48 -20.84
C ILE A 63 26.30 25.08 -19.59
N PRO A 64 26.56 26.27 -18.98
CA PRO A 64 27.09 26.46 -17.62
C PRO A 64 26.17 27.13 -16.55
N SER A 65 26.64 27.05 -15.30
CA SER A 65 26.36 27.81 -14.06
C SER A 65 25.47 29.08 -14.08
N LYS A 66 24.56 29.21 -13.10
CA LYS A 66 24.62 30.15 -11.94
C LYS A 66 23.30 30.16 -11.15
N ILE A 67 23.35 30.77 -9.95
CA ILE A 67 22.27 31.09 -8.97
C ILE A 67 22.15 29.99 -7.88
N SER A 68 22.96 30.03 -6.81
CA SER A 68 23.00 30.92 -5.63
C SER A 68 22.00 30.56 -4.52
N ASN A 69 22.57 30.14 -3.39
CA ASN A 69 22.20 30.39 -1.98
C ASN A 69 20.71 30.48 -1.59
N GLY A 70 20.31 29.59 -0.69
CA GLY A 70 19.13 29.72 0.15
C GLY A 70 19.24 28.81 1.37
N LYS A 71 20.08 29.20 2.33
CA LYS A 71 20.11 28.66 3.70
C LYS A 71 18.89 29.15 4.48
N ASP A 72 18.49 28.32 5.44
CA ASP A 72 17.81 28.62 6.71
C ASP A 72 16.49 29.41 6.65
N LEU A 73 15.40 28.78 7.12
CA LEU A 73 14.17 29.38 7.69
C LEU A 73 13.15 28.21 7.83
N TRP A 74 12.70 27.69 8.98
CA TRP A 74 12.39 28.29 10.28
C TRP A 74 12.35 27.24 11.40
N LEU A 75 13.06 27.51 12.49
CA LEU A 75 12.67 27.13 13.85
C LEU A 75 12.43 28.43 14.61
N THR A 76 11.18 28.74 14.97
CA THR A 76 10.87 29.53 16.17
C THR A 76 9.50 29.12 16.71
N ARG A 77 9.49 28.77 17.99
CA ARG A 77 8.31 28.52 18.84
C ARG A 77 7.45 29.78 18.98
N SER A 78 6.16 29.58 19.27
CA SER A 78 5.61 30.16 20.51
C SER A 78 4.48 29.28 21.09
N PRO A 79 4.45 29.03 22.40
CA PRO A 79 3.38 28.33 23.10
C PRO A 79 2.29 29.33 23.53
N ASN A 80 1.05 28.84 23.67
CA ASN A 80 -0.17 29.54 24.11
C ASN A 80 -0.98 30.22 23.00
N ALA A 81 -1.82 29.42 22.34
CA ALA A 81 -3.11 29.90 21.86
C ALA A 81 -4.19 28.92 22.36
N SER A 82 -5.01 29.39 23.28
CA SER A 82 -6.30 28.78 23.61
C SER A 82 -7.17 28.80 22.36
N ILE A 83 -7.54 27.62 21.85
CA ILE A 83 -8.49 27.48 20.74
C ILE A 83 -9.79 26.90 21.32
N SER A 84 -10.82 27.74 21.36
CA SER A 84 -12.20 27.35 21.66
C SER A 84 -12.76 26.42 20.56
N PRO A 85 -13.75 25.55 20.85
CA PRO A 85 -14.24 24.58 19.89
C PRO A 85 -15.12 25.25 18.83
N LEU A 86 -14.66 25.25 17.58
CA LEU A 86 -15.46 25.55 16.39
C LEU A 86 -16.33 24.32 16.04
N PHE A 87 -17.42 24.13 16.78
CA PHE A 87 -18.54 23.30 16.35
C PHE A 87 -19.80 24.16 16.27
N ASN A 88 -19.96 24.86 15.14
CA ASN A 88 -21.27 25.36 14.73
C ASN A 88 -21.94 24.25 13.93
N VAL A 89 -22.90 23.56 14.56
CA VAL A 89 -23.81 22.62 13.88
C VAL A 89 -24.85 23.45 13.12
N PRO A 90 -24.92 23.39 11.78
CA PRO A 90 -26.00 24.04 11.05
C PRO A 90 -27.30 23.30 11.32
N THR A 91 -28.29 24.04 11.79
CA THR A 91 -29.65 23.56 12.03
C THR A 91 -30.36 23.28 10.70
N SER A 92 -30.87 22.05 10.57
CA SER A 92 -31.97 21.64 9.69
C SER A 92 -31.78 21.84 8.18
N GLN A 93 -30.89 21.04 7.58
CA GLN A 93 -31.04 20.65 6.17
C GLN A 93 -31.83 19.35 6.11
N LYS A 94 -32.93 19.33 5.34
CA LYS A 94 -33.81 18.17 5.17
C LYS A 94 -32.99 16.99 4.61
N PHE A 95 -32.67 16.00 5.45
CA PHE A 95 -32.08 14.74 5.00
C PHE A 95 -33.14 13.98 4.22
N SER A 96 -33.05 14.07 2.89
CA SER A 96 -33.84 13.28 1.96
C SER A 96 -33.40 11.82 2.03
N THR A 97 -34.39 10.93 2.10
CA THR A 97 -34.37 9.48 1.81
C THR A 97 -33.25 8.65 2.47
N SER A 98 -33.66 7.87 3.47
CA SER A 98 -32.95 6.72 4.07
C SER A 98 -32.28 5.85 2.99
N VAL A 99 -31.04 6.19 2.60
CA VAL A 99 -30.15 5.27 1.92
C VAL A 99 -29.84 4.17 2.93
N GLN A 100 -30.43 2.99 2.72
CA GLN A 100 -30.09 1.80 3.52
C GLN A 100 -28.56 1.61 3.39
N PRO A 101 -27.82 1.45 4.51
CA PRO A 101 -26.41 1.15 4.42
C PRO A 101 -26.26 -0.15 3.64
N THR A 102 -25.37 -0.12 2.65
CA THR A 102 -25.02 -1.29 1.86
C THR A 102 -24.73 -2.51 2.70
N LYS A 103 -24.95 -3.68 2.12
CA LYS A 103 -24.40 -4.90 2.68
C LYS A 103 -22.88 -4.70 2.86
N PRO A 104 -22.34 -4.85 4.07
CA PRO A 104 -20.91 -4.66 4.29
C PRO A 104 -20.13 -5.65 3.44
N SER A 105 -19.03 -5.19 2.84
CA SER A 105 -18.05 -6.12 2.29
C SER A 105 -17.49 -6.99 3.42
N ARG A 106 -17.13 -8.24 3.11
CA ARG A 106 -16.37 -9.09 4.04
C ARG A 106 -15.12 -8.38 4.57
N PHE A 107 -14.46 -7.59 3.72
CA PHE A 107 -13.28 -6.81 4.10
C PHE A 107 -13.61 -5.74 5.14
N CYS A 108 -14.79 -5.13 5.05
CA CYS A 108 -15.23 -4.12 6.02
C CYS A 108 -15.45 -4.73 7.41
N MET A 109 -15.99 -5.94 7.47
CA MET A 109 -16.19 -6.64 8.74
C MET A 109 -14.85 -6.97 9.40
N ASP A 110 -13.89 -7.48 8.63
CA ASP A 110 -12.53 -7.74 9.11
C ASP A 110 -11.84 -6.45 9.62
N LEU A 111 -12.02 -5.33 8.91
CA LEU A 111 -11.48 -4.04 9.33
C LEU A 111 -12.12 -3.52 10.61
N LEU A 112 -13.45 -3.60 10.73
CA LEU A 112 -14.17 -3.16 11.93
C LEU A 112 -13.74 -3.99 13.16
N GLU A 113 -13.57 -5.30 12.98
CA GLU A 113 -13.10 -6.18 14.05
C GLU A 113 -11.67 -5.81 14.48
N MET A 114 -10.74 -5.67 13.52
CA MET A 114 -9.38 -5.26 13.80
C MET A 114 -9.34 -3.90 14.53
N GLU A 115 -10.05 -2.89 14.03
CA GLU A 115 -10.12 -1.57 14.67
C GLU A 115 -10.73 -1.66 16.08
N GLY A 116 -11.74 -2.51 16.27
CA GLY A 116 -12.36 -2.77 17.58
C GLY A 116 -11.37 -3.35 18.57
N VAL A 117 -10.57 -4.34 18.16
CA VAL A 117 -9.51 -4.94 18.99
C VAL A 117 -8.44 -3.90 19.36
N ILE A 118 -8.05 -3.04 18.41
CA ILE A 118 -7.10 -1.95 18.70
C ILE A 118 -7.69 -1.00 19.74
N ARG A 119 -8.93 -0.52 19.56
CA ARG A 119 -9.60 0.37 20.53
C ARG A 119 -9.73 -0.28 21.91
N TYR A 120 -10.05 -1.57 21.96
CA TYR A 120 -10.14 -2.32 23.21
C TYR A 120 -8.80 -2.30 23.98
N HIS A 121 -7.69 -2.64 23.33
CA HIS A 121 -6.38 -2.64 23.99
C HIS A 121 -5.89 -1.24 24.38
N LEU A 122 -6.19 -0.21 23.58
CA LEU A 122 -5.90 1.17 23.96
C LEU A 122 -6.64 1.57 25.25
N ASN A 123 -7.88 1.14 25.40
CA ASN A 123 -8.67 1.38 26.61
C ASN A 123 -8.14 0.58 27.81
N GLU A 124 -7.76 -0.68 27.64
CA GLU A 124 -7.16 -1.49 28.72
C GLU A 124 -5.85 -0.88 29.25
N GLN A 125 -5.03 -0.32 28.36
CA GLN A 125 -3.75 0.28 28.73
C GLN A 125 -3.90 1.68 29.35
N ALA A 126 -5.09 2.29 29.32
CA ALA A 126 -5.33 3.59 29.96
C ALA A 126 -5.07 3.55 31.48
N SER A 127 -5.34 2.40 32.11
CA SER A 127 -5.10 2.14 33.53
C SER A 127 -3.67 1.71 33.85
N GLN A 128 -2.84 1.45 32.84
CA GLN A 128 -1.47 1.00 33.01
C GLN A 128 -0.50 2.19 33.15
N PRO A 129 0.62 2.02 33.87
CA PRO A 129 1.62 3.07 33.97
C PRO A 129 2.32 3.29 32.61
N PRO A 130 2.78 4.52 32.30
CA PRO A 130 3.26 4.89 30.96
C PRO A 130 4.32 3.96 30.36
N GLU A 131 5.23 3.45 31.18
CA GLU A 131 6.32 2.57 30.77
C GLU A 131 5.86 1.18 30.30
N LYS A 132 4.62 0.78 30.59
CA LYS A 132 4.03 -0.49 30.14
C LYS A 132 3.11 -0.32 28.92
N ARG A 133 2.83 0.91 28.52
CA ARG A 133 1.90 1.19 27.41
C ARG A 133 2.59 0.88 26.09
N VAL A 134 1.84 0.25 25.20
CA VAL A 134 2.26 -0.05 23.83
C VAL A 134 1.77 1.10 22.95
N SER A 135 2.59 1.54 21.99
CA SER A 135 2.18 2.60 21.08
C SER A 135 1.00 2.16 20.20
N ILE A 136 0.10 3.09 19.88
CA ILE A 136 -0.98 2.84 18.92
C ILE A 136 -0.44 2.35 17.56
N ASP A 137 0.71 2.85 17.12
CA ASP A 137 1.36 2.38 15.88
C ASP A 137 1.68 0.89 15.93
N THR A 138 2.12 0.39 17.08
CA THR A 138 2.39 -1.04 17.26
C THR A 138 1.11 -1.86 17.12
N PHE A 139 0.00 -1.39 17.68
CA PHE A 139 -1.28 -2.08 17.54
C PHE A 139 -1.82 -2.03 16.11
N VAL A 140 -1.73 -0.87 15.45
CA VAL A 140 -2.14 -0.68 14.06
C VAL A 140 -1.33 -1.60 13.13
N GLN A 141 0.00 -1.60 13.26
CA GLN A 141 0.87 -2.47 12.45
C GLN A 141 0.55 -3.95 12.67
N ARG A 142 0.39 -4.39 13.92
CA ARG A 142 0.02 -5.77 14.25
C ARG A 142 -1.34 -6.16 13.67
N GLY A 143 -2.34 -5.28 13.79
CA GLY A 143 -3.68 -5.49 13.24
C GLY A 143 -3.66 -5.65 11.73
N LEU A 144 -3.03 -4.70 11.02
CA LEU A 144 -2.91 -4.74 9.56
C LEU A 144 -2.13 -5.96 9.06
N LEU A 145 -1.03 -6.30 9.73
CA LEU A 145 -0.25 -7.50 9.41
C LEU A 145 -1.06 -8.78 9.62
N SER A 146 -1.83 -8.89 10.71
CA SER A 146 -2.68 -10.05 10.95
C SER A 146 -3.80 -10.16 9.92
N LEU A 147 -4.43 -9.04 9.54
CA LEU A 147 -5.43 -9.04 8.46
C LEU A 147 -4.86 -9.62 7.17
N VAL A 148 -3.73 -9.09 6.70
CA VAL A 148 -3.15 -9.47 5.41
C VAL A 148 -2.57 -10.90 5.45
N ARG A 149 -1.91 -11.29 6.54
CA ARG A 149 -1.25 -12.61 6.64
C ARG A 149 -2.19 -13.74 7.00
N ASP A 150 -3.20 -13.48 7.82
CA ASP A 150 -4.02 -14.54 8.41
C ASP A 150 -5.36 -14.65 7.70
N ARG A 151 -6.02 -13.51 7.45
CA ARG A 151 -7.38 -13.48 6.86
C ARG A 151 -7.36 -13.32 5.35
N TRP A 152 -6.49 -12.45 4.82
CA TRP A 152 -6.44 -12.10 3.41
C TRP A 152 -5.18 -12.63 2.73
N LYS A 153 -4.84 -13.88 3.01
CA LYS A 153 -3.64 -14.57 2.48
C LYS A 153 -3.45 -14.41 0.98
N TRP A 154 -4.55 -14.40 0.23
CA TRP A 154 -4.57 -14.20 -1.22
C TRP A 154 -4.01 -12.83 -1.66
N SER A 155 -4.09 -11.81 -0.81
CA SER A 155 -3.63 -10.44 -1.07
C SER A 155 -2.26 -10.13 -0.46
N ASN A 156 -1.67 -11.10 0.25
CA ASN A 156 -0.43 -10.90 0.99
C ASN A 156 0.68 -10.33 0.10
N ARG A 157 0.91 -10.95 -1.07
CA ARG A 157 1.91 -10.46 -2.01
C ARG A 157 1.65 -9.01 -2.41
N TYR A 158 0.42 -8.69 -2.79
CA TYR A 158 0.05 -7.34 -3.21
C TYR A 158 0.41 -6.30 -2.15
N TYR A 159 -0.02 -6.47 -0.90
CA TYR A 159 0.23 -5.46 0.13
C TYR A 159 1.70 -5.33 0.52
N PHE A 160 2.49 -6.40 0.41
CA PHE A 160 3.93 -6.35 0.69
C PHE A 160 4.72 -5.70 -0.45
N GLU A 161 4.46 -6.10 -1.71
CA GLU A 161 5.17 -5.52 -2.86
C GLU A 161 4.80 -4.05 -3.09
N THR A 162 3.57 -3.67 -2.76
CA THR A 162 3.10 -2.29 -2.95
C THR A 162 3.43 -1.33 -1.81
N LEU A 163 4.09 -1.84 -0.76
CA LEU A 163 4.27 -1.16 0.52
C LEU A 163 2.92 -0.64 1.07
N GLY A 164 1.83 -1.36 0.76
CA GLY A 164 0.47 -0.90 1.04
C GLY A 164 0.23 -0.68 2.53
N LEU A 165 0.81 -1.52 3.39
CA LEU A 165 0.64 -1.39 4.84
C LEU A 165 1.21 -0.08 5.41
N GLU A 166 2.25 0.49 4.81
CA GLU A 166 2.81 1.77 5.23
C GLU A 166 1.83 2.93 4.94
N LYS A 167 1.10 2.82 3.83
CA LYS A 167 0.08 3.80 3.42
C LYS A 167 -1.19 3.66 4.26
N LEU A 168 -1.56 2.42 4.61
CA LEU A 168 -2.77 2.11 5.37
C LEU A 168 -2.63 2.39 6.88
N GLY A 169 -1.42 2.32 7.43
CA GLY A 169 -1.16 2.59 8.86
C GLY A 169 -1.74 3.93 9.36
N PRO A 170 -1.37 5.07 8.75
CA PRO A 170 -1.92 6.37 9.14
C PRO A 170 -3.44 6.47 9.01
N ILE A 171 -4.03 5.84 7.98
CA ILE A 171 -5.48 5.81 7.75
C ILE A 171 -6.16 5.06 8.91
N THR A 172 -5.69 3.85 9.22
CA THR A 172 -6.22 3.05 10.33
C THR A 172 -6.03 3.76 11.67
N ARG A 173 -4.87 4.41 11.89
CA ARG A 173 -4.61 5.20 13.11
C ARG A 173 -5.63 6.32 13.27
N TRP A 174 -5.89 7.09 12.22
CA TRP A 174 -6.91 8.15 12.24
C TRP A 174 -8.32 7.60 12.52
N ARG A 175 -8.70 6.50 11.86
CA ARG A 175 -10.02 5.87 12.09
C ARG A 175 -10.19 5.35 13.52
N VAL A 176 -9.14 4.80 14.12
CA VAL A 176 -9.15 4.32 15.51
C VAL A 176 -9.18 5.48 16.49
N MET A 177 -8.39 6.53 16.24
CA MET A 177 -8.19 7.68 17.12
C MET A 177 -8.22 8.99 16.30
N PRO A 178 -9.41 9.58 16.07
CA PRO A 178 -9.57 10.72 15.18
C PRO A 178 -9.16 12.04 15.86
N THR A 179 -7.86 12.33 15.84
CA THR A 179 -7.29 13.63 16.26
C THR A 179 -6.85 14.43 15.05
N SER A 180 -6.70 15.75 15.20
CA SER A 180 -6.15 16.62 14.14
C SER A 180 -4.73 16.21 13.74
N GLU A 181 -3.91 15.78 14.70
CA GLU A 181 -2.57 15.23 14.45
C GLU A 181 -2.65 13.99 13.56
N ASN A 182 -3.49 13.01 13.93
CA ASN A 182 -3.62 11.78 13.16
C ASN A 182 -4.23 12.03 11.77
N TYR A 183 -5.14 13.01 11.63
CA TYR A 183 -5.68 13.43 10.34
C TYR A 183 -4.59 14.00 9.43
N LEU A 184 -3.73 14.88 9.96
CA LEU A 184 -2.64 15.49 9.19
C LEU A 184 -1.57 14.48 8.78
N ALA A 185 -1.40 13.41 9.57
CA ALA A 185 -0.52 12.28 9.25
C ALA A 185 -1.03 11.39 8.10
N VAL A 186 -2.33 11.44 7.79
CA VAL A 186 -2.85 10.77 6.58
C VAL A 186 -2.32 11.48 5.34
N GLN A 187 -1.78 10.70 4.40
CA GLN A 187 -1.27 11.22 3.13
C GLN A 187 -2.39 11.97 2.37
N PRO A 188 -2.09 13.09 1.69
CA PRO A 188 -3.11 13.96 1.09
C PRO A 188 -4.18 13.24 0.27
N GLN A 189 -3.79 12.25 -0.53
CA GLN A 189 -4.68 11.48 -1.40
C GLN A 189 -5.66 10.57 -0.65
N PHE A 190 -5.27 10.10 0.54
CA PHE A 190 -6.11 9.28 1.42
C PHE A 190 -6.86 10.12 2.47
N ARG A 191 -6.60 11.43 2.56
CA ARG A 191 -7.27 12.26 3.58
C ARG A 191 -8.78 12.19 3.39
N PRO A 192 -9.54 11.97 4.48
CA PRO A 192 -11.00 11.92 4.43
C PRO A 192 -11.59 13.16 3.77
N THR A 193 -12.50 12.95 2.82
CA THR A 193 -13.25 14.04 2.17
C THR A 193 -14.31 14.61 3.11
N LYS A 194 -14.90 15.74 2.74
CA LYS A 194 -16.04 16.32 3.47
C LYS A 194 -17.21 15.33 3.55
N LEU A 195 -17.47 14.59 2.47
CA LEU A 195 -18.54 13.60 2.44
C LEU A 195 -18.26 12.46 3.42
N GLN A 196 -17.05 11.91 3.39
CA GLN A 196 -16.60 10.88 4.33
C GLN A 196 -16.68 11.31 5.80
N MET A 197 -16.44 12.59 6.09
CA MET A 197 -16.54 13.16 7.43
C MET A 197 -17.97 13.43 7.90
N THR A 198 -18.94 13.49 6.98
CA THR A 198 -20.33 13.89 7.29
C THR A 198 -21.35 12.78 7.06
N GLN A 199 -21.00 11.74 6.29
CA GLN A 199 -21.84 10.59 6.02
C GLN A 199 -21.17 9.30 6.47
N PHE A 200 -22.01 8.35 6.92
CA PHE A 200 -21.57 7.00 7.18
C PHE A 200 -21.04 6.37 5.89
N HIS A 201 -19.91 5.68 6.01
CA HIS A 201 -19.33 4.89 4.94
C HIS A 201 -18.58 3.69 5.53
N TRP A 202 -18.41 2.64 4.72
CA TRP A 202 -17.70 1.46 5.17
C TRP A 202 -16.18 1.68 5.16
N PRO A 203 -15.42 1.09 6.12
CA PRO A 203 -13.99 1.34 6.28
C PRO A 203 -13.12 1.14 5.04
N ILE A 204 -13.48 0.19 4.18
CA ILE A 204 -12.70 -0.12 2.98
C ILE A 204 -12.67 1.04 1.97
N VAL A 205 -13.66 1.94 2.03
CA VAL A 205 -13.70 3.14 1.17
C VAL A 205 -12.47 4.00 1.42
N ASP A 206 -12.00 4.12 2.67
CA ASP A 206 -10.82 4.92 3.02
C ASP A 206 -9.52 4.40 2.41
N TRP A 207 -9.50 3.17 1.91
CA TRP A 207 -8.30 2.54 1.32
C TRP A 207 -8.11 2.89 -0.15
N PHE A 208 -9.04 3.65 -0.75
CA PHE A 208 -8.92 4.14 -2.11
C PHE A 208 -8.18 5.50 -2.14
N PRO A 209 -7.14 5.66 -2.98
CA PRO A 209 -6.35 6.89 -3.02
C PRO A 209 -7.06 8.05 -3.75
N PHE A 210 -8.24 7.81 -4.34
CA PHE A 210 -8.93 8.81 -5.15
C PHE A 210 -10.17 9.34 -4.40
N ALA A 211 -10.09 10.59 -3.94
CA ALA A 211 -11.19 11.26 -3.26
C ALA A 211 -12.52 11.18 -4.04
N GLY A 212 -12.51 11.48 -5.34
CA GLY A 212 -13.72 11.42 -6.16
C GLY A 212 -14.31 10.01 -6.25
N VAL A 213 -13.48 8.97 -6.40
CA VAL A 213 -13.96 7.57 -6.40
C VAL A 213 -14.58 7.22 -5.05
N ARG A 214 -13.96 7.62 -3.94
CA ARG A 214 -14.50 7.39 -2.59
C ARG A 214 -15.85 8.05 -2.38
N ASP A 215 -16.00 9.30 -2.83
CA ASP A 215 -17.26 10.01 -2.72
C ASP A 215 -18.36 9.32 -3.56
N GLN A 216 -18.04 8.89 -4.78
CA GLN A 216 -18.95 8.11 -5.62
C GLN A 216 -19.32 6.76 -4.98
N MET A 217 -18.39 6.08 -4.31
CA MET A 217 -18.69 4.83 -3.58
C MET A 217 -19.67 5.05 -2.42
N ILE A 218 -19.69 6.24 -1.82
CA ILE A 218 -20.62 6.60 -0.74
C ILE A 218 -21.99 6.94 -1.33
N GLU A 219 -22.02 7.76 -2.37
CA GLU A 219 -23.26 8.19 -3.04
C GLU A 219 -24.00 7.00 -3.67
N HIS A 220 -23.25 6.11 -4.32
CA HIS A 220 -23.78 4.93 -5.00
C HIS A 220 -23.67 3.65 -4.17
N ALA A 221 -23.51 3.78 -2.84
CA ALA A 221 -23.29 2.63 -1.98
C ALA A 221 -24.29 1.52 -2.32
N ALA A 222 -25.61 1.79 -2.26
CA ALA A 222 -26.67 0.79 -2.42
C ALA A 222 -26.60 -0.07 -3.70
N GLU A 223 -25.87 0.37 -4.72
CA GLU A 223 -25.73 -0.29 -6.03
C GLU A 223 -24.42 -1.10 -6.15
N LEU A 224 -23.50 -0.98 -5.20
CA LEU A 224 -22.15 -1.53 -5.28
C LEU A 224 -21.94 -2.74 -4.37
N ASP A 225 -21.36 -3.80 -4.93
CA ASP A 225 -20.66 -4.80 -4.13
C ASP A 225 -19.24 -4.31 -3.85
N LEU A 226 -19.03 -3.74 -2.66
CA LEU A 226 -17.72 -3.23 -2.24
C LEU A 226 -16.60 -4.28 -2.24
N THR A 227 -16.94 -5.58 -2.14
CA THR A 227 -15.95 -6.67 -2.25
C THR A 227 -15.43 -6.77 -3.68
N ASP A 228 -16.36 -6.77 -4.65
CA ASP A 228 -16.04 -6.89 -6.07
C ASP A 228 -15.34 -5.62 -6.59
N VAL A 229 -15.79 -4.44 -6.14
CA VAL A 229 -15.14 -3.16 -6.45
C VAL A 229 -13.70 -3.15 -5.94
N LEU A 230 -13.45 -3.59 -4.70
CA LEU A 230 -12.08 -3.66 -4.17
C LEU A 230 -11.21 -4.59 -5.01
N LEU A 231 -11.67 -5.83 -5.26
CA LEU A 231 -10.92 -6.81 -6.03
C LEU A 231 -10.62 -6.33 -7.45
N ALA A 232 -11.60 -5.71 -8.11
CA ALA A 232 -11.43 -5.11 -9.43
C ALA A 232 -10.43 -3.95 -9.39
N SER A 233 -10.48 -3.09 -8.36
CA SER A 233 -9.57 -1.95 -8.23
C SER A 233 -8.12 -2.39 -8.08
N MET A 234 -7.84 -3.45 -7.32
CA MET A 234 -6.49 -3.99 -7.15
C MET A 234 -5.88 -4.47 -8.48
N ASN A 235 -6.73 -4.92 -9.41
CA ASN A 235 -6.32 -5.34 -10.75
C ASN A 235 -6.23 -4.18 -11.76
N ALA A 236 -6.81 -3.03 -11.44
CA ALA A 236 -6.94 -1.89 -12.34
C ALA A 236 -5.85 -0.83 -12.15
N HIS A 237 -5.08 -0.86 -11.06
CA HIS A 237 -4.00 0.11 -10.86
C HIS A 237 -2.95 -0.02 -11.96
N CYS A 238 -2.63 1.08 -12.64
CA CYS A 238 -1.68 1.13 -13.74
C CYS A 238 -0.77 2.37 -13.68
N MET A 239 0.41 2.24 -14.26
CA MET A 239 1.40 3.30 -14.41
C MET A 239 1.43 3.76 -15.86
N GLU A 240 1.44 5.07 -16.06
CA GLU A 240 1.65 5.69 -17.37
C GLU A 240 3.14 5.80 -17.66
N VAL A 241 3.57 5.31 -18.81
CA VAL A 241 4.97 5.37 -19.23
C VAL A 241 5.03 5.94 -20.64
N ASP A 242 5.76 7.05 -20.78
CA ASP A 242 6.11 7.61 -22.08
C ASP A 242 7.12 6.70 -22.79
N VAL A 243 6.75 6.20 -23.97
CA VAL A 243 7.52 5.24 -24.79
C VAL A 243 8.52 5.96 -25.71
N SER A 244 8.55 7.30 -25.73
CA SER A 244 9.61 8.06 -26.42
C SER A 244 11.01 7.82 -25.82
N GLU A 245 11.09 7.26 -24.61
CA GLU A 245 12.31 6.66 -24.07
C GLU A 245 12.50 5.26 -24.68
N PRO A 246 13.63 4.95 -25.35
CA PRO A 246 13.81 3.71 -26.10
C PRO A 246 13.63 2.49 -25.19
N PHE A 247 12.46 1.88 -25.28
CA PHE A 247 12.08 0.73 -24.47
C PHE A 247 12.14 -0.52 -25.34
N TRP A 248 13.16 -1.36 -25.11
CA TRP A 248 13.20 -2.70 -25.69
C TRP A 248 12.07 -3.53 -25.08
N ASP A 249 10.99 -3.71 -25.84
CA ASP A 249 9.93 -4.68 -25.58
C ASP A 249 10.32 -6.02 -26.25
N PRO A 250 10.64 -7.09 -25.48
CA PRO A 250 10.95 -8.39 -26.07
C PRO A 250 9.74 -9.03 -26.78
N VAL A 251 8.52 -8.56 -26.52
CA VAL A 251 7.28 -9.22 -26.96
C VAL A 251 6.87 -8.82 -28.39
N GLN A 252 7.44 -7.76 -28.98
CA GLN A 252 7.05 -7.28 -30.33
C GLN A 252 8.03 -7.60 -31.48
N TYR A 253 9.13 -8.33 -31.26
CA TYR A 253 10.12 -8.55 -32.34
C TYR A 253 9.73 -9.60 -33.42
N GLN A 254 8.45 -9.92 -33.61
CA GLN A 254 7.99 -10.89 -34.64
C GLN A 254 6.94 -10.38 -35.65
N SER A 255 6.69 -9.08 -35.72
CA SER A 255 6.03 -8.45 -36.89
C SER A 255 6.52 -7.01 -36.92
N VAL A 256 7.30 -6.52 -37.88
CA VAL A 256 7.12 -6.56 -39.33
C VAL A 256 8.51 -6.37 -39.97
N LYS A 257 8.99 -7.35 -40.75
CA LYS A 257 10.05 -7.09 -41.73
C LYS A 257 9.42 -6.38 -42.92
N GLY A 258 9.63 -5.07 -43.04
CA GLY A 258 9.47 -4.37 -44.31
C GLY A 258 8.88 -2.97 -44.21
N ARG A 259 9.75 -1.95 -44.06
CA ARG A 259 9.78 -0.75 -44.91
C ARG A 259 10.97 0.13 -44.53
N SER A 260 11.66 0.63 -45.57
CA SER A 260 12.76 1.59 -45.49
C SER A 260 12.29 2.98 -44.99
N PRO A 261 13.21 3.82 -44.48
CA PRO A 261 12.88 5.09 -43.86
C PRO A 261 12.59 6.16 -44.93
N VAL A 262 11.44 6.83 -44.81
CA VAL A 262 11.16 8.06 -45.53
C VAL A 262 11.37 9.22 -44.55
N ASN A 263 12.26 10.12 -44.93
CA ASN A 263 12.53 11.38 -44.25
C ASN A 263 11.23 12.18 -44.04
N GLY A 264 10.90 12.49 -42.78
CA GLY A 264 9.80 13.36 -42.41
C GLY A 264 10.09 13.97 -41.04
N GLU A 265 9.88 15.28 -40.92
CA GLU A 265 10.13 16.11 -39.74
C GLU A 265 9.51 15.49 -38.48
N GLY A 266 10.36 15.21 -37.48
CA GLY A 266 9.98 14.48 -36.27
C GLY A 266 9.12 15.32 -35.33
N THR A 267 7.81 15.23 -35.48
CA THR A 267 6.93 15.32 -34.31
C THR A 267 7.21 14.09 -33.46
N THR A 268 7.90 14.25 -32.33
CA THR A 268 8.01 13.19 -31.31
C THR A 268 6.61 12.89 -30.79
N GLU A 269 5.96 11.92 -31.41
CA GLU A 269 4.67 11.41 -31.00
C GLU A 269 4.87 10.71 -29.65
N HIS A 270 4.39 11.35 -28.59
CA HIS A 270 4.48 10.83 -27.22
C HIS A 270 3.49 9.68 -27.09
N HIS A 271 3.91 8.46 -27.46
CA HIS A 271 3.11 7.27 -27.22
C HIS A 271 3.13 6.94 -25.73
N ILE A 272 1.99 7.08 -25.05
CA ILE A 272 1.84 6.71 -23.65
C ILE A 272 1.36 5.26 -23.59
N LYS A 273 2.15 4.38 -22.95
CA LYS A 273 1.74 2.99 -22.68
C LYS A 273 1.39 2.82 -21.21
N TYR A 274 0.35 2.02 -20.96
CA TYR A 274 -0.12 1.69 -19.61
C TYR A 274 0.37 0.32 -19.20
N TYR A 275 0.99 0.23 -18.02
CA TYR A 275 1.43 -1.03 -17.44
C TYR A 275 0.69 -1.26 -16.13
N ARG A 276 -0.01 -2.38 -16.00
CA ARG A 276 -0.76 -2.70 -14.77
C ARG A 276 0.20 -3.12 -13.67
N LEU A 277 -0.09 -2.67 -12.46
CA LEU A 277 0.62 -3.04 -11.25
C LEU A 277 0.49 -4.53 -10.94
N LYS A 278 -0.65 -5.13 -11.28
CA LYS A 278 -0.84 -6.58 -11.17
C LYS A 278 0.18 -7.36 -12.01
N ASP A 279 0.40 -6.95 -13.26
CA ASP A 279 1.32 -7.64 -14.15
C ASP A 279 2.76 -7.57 -13.63
N TYR A 280 3.13 -6.44 -12.99
CA TYR A 280 4.41 -6.28 -12.30
C TYR A 280 4.54 -7.25 -11.10
N ILE A 281 3.52 -7.33 -10.25
CA ILE A 281 3.53 -8.22 -9.08
C ILE A 281 3.60 -9.70 -9.52
N ASP A 282 2.82 -10.08 -10.54
CA ASP A 282 2.84 -11.42 -11.10
C ASP A 282 4.22 -11.74 -11.72
N HIS A 283 4.88 -10.76 -12.36
CA HIS A 283 6.25 -10.91 -12.86
C HIS A 283 7.24 -11.22 -11.73
N ILE A 284 7.20 -10.48 -10.61
CA ILE A 284 8.09 -10.73 -9.46
C ILE A 284 7.85 -12.14 -8.90
N GLU A 285 6.59 -12.53 -8.71
CA GLU A 285 6.23 -13.85 -8.20
C GLU A 285 6.73 -14.98 -9.11
N ASN A 286 6.53 -14.84 -10.42
CA ASN A 286 6.98 -15.82 -11.40
C ASN A 286 8.51 -15.92 -11.43
N ARG A 287 9.22 -14.79 -11.34
CA ARG A 287 10.70 -14.75 -11.27
C ARG A 287 11.21 -15.49 -10.03
N GLU A 288 10.64 -15.26 -8.86
CA GLU A 288 11.04 -15.97 -7.64
C GLU A 288 10.75 -17.47 -7.72
N ASN A 289 9.60 -17.85 -8.28
CA ASN A 289 9.23 -19.25 -8.46
C ASN A 289 10.17 -19.96 -9.44
N TYR A 290 10.59 -19.27 -10.50
CA TYR A 290 11.59 -19.76 -11.44
C TYR A 290 12.94 -19.98 -10.75
N LEU A 291 13.43 -19.00 -9.98
CA LEU A 291 14.71 -19.12 -9.25
C LEU A 291 14.71 -20.24 -8.19
N ARG A 292 13.54 -20.58 -7.64
CA ARG A 292 13.40 -21.68 -6.66
C ARG A 292 13.33 -23.07 -7.30
N ARG A 293 13.03 -23.18 -8.60
CA ARG A 293 12.83 -24.47 -9.28
C ARG A 293 13.98 -24.75 -10.24
N THR A 294 14.58 -25.93 -10.15
CA THR A 294 15.63 -26.37 -11.07
C THR A 294 15.04 -26.70 -12.45
N SER A 295 15.27 -25.79 -13.40
CA SER A 295 15.65 -26.05 -14.82
C SER A 295 14.70 -26.78 -15.80
N SER A 296 13.39 -26.86 -15.59
CA SER A 296 12.46 -27.37 -16.63
C SER A 296 11.31 -26.46 -17.05
N MET A 297 11.20 -25.26 -16.47
CA MET A 297 10.11 -24.33 -16.81
C MET A 297 10.55 -23.34 -17.90
N PRO A 298 9.66 -22.99 -18.84
CA PRO A 298 9.90 -21.87 -19.75
C PRO A 298 10.15 -20.59 -18.95
N GLU A 299 11.08 -19.78 -19.45
CA GLU A 299 11.42 -18.51 -18.83
C GLU A 299 10.17 -17.60 -18.75
N PRO A 300 9.89 -16.98 -17.59
CA PRO A 300 8.71 -16.14 -17.45
C PRO A 300 8.81 -14.90 -18.36
N PRO A 301 7.66 -14.33 -18.77
CA PRO A 301 7.64 -13.05 -19.50
C PRO A 301 8.44 -12.00 -18.73
N GLN A 302 9.46 -11.43 -19.38
CA GLN A 302 10.32 -10.43 -18.77
C GLN A 302 9.76 -9.03 -19.00
N ILE A 303 9.57 -8.27 -17.92
CA ILE A 303 9.51 -6.81 -18.01
C ILE A 303 10.94 -6.29 -18.18
N SER A 304 11.12 -5.18 -18.88
CA SER A 304 12.47 -4.60 -18.98
C SER A 304 12.91 -4.03 -17.63
N LYS A 305 14.24 -4.04 -17.38
CA LYS A 305 14.83 -3.47 -16.16
C LYS A 305 14.48 -2.00 -15.95
N ALA A 306 14.30 -1.24 -17.03
CA ALA A 306 13.92 0.16 -16.94
C ALA A 306 12.49 0.32 -16.42
N LEU A 307 11.56 -0.53 -16.86
CA LEU A 307 10.18 -0.52 -16.36
C LEU A 307 10.11 -1.03 -14.92
N GLU A 308 10.84 -2.09 -14.59
CA GLU A 308 11.00 -2.57 -13.22
C GLU A 308 11.48 -1.45 -12.29
N ALA A 309 12.51 -0.70 -12.68
CA ALA A 309 12.99 0.45 -11.93
C ALA A 309 11.92 1.54 -11.78
N LYS A 310 11.14 1.84 -12.82
CA LYS A 310 10.01 2.79 -12.73
C LYS A 310 8.95 2.33 -11.73
N PHE A 311 8.59 1.05 -11.71
CA PHE A 311 7.66 0.51 -10.70
C PHE A 311 8.22 0.63 -9.29
N ILE A 312 9.49 0.25 -9.06
CA ILE A 312 10.14 0.37 -7.75
C ILE A 312 10.14 1.81 -7.25
N LEU A 313 10.53 2.76 -8.11
CA LEU A 313 10.50 4.18 -7.80
C LEU A 313 9.08 4.68 -7.52
N ALA A 314 8.10 4.25 -8.33
CA ALA A 314 6.70 4.65 -8.15
C ALA A 314 6.11 4.14 -6.83
N LEU A 315 6.40 2.90 -6.45
CA LEU A 315 5.89 2.29 -5.22
C LEU A 315 6.53 2.88 -3.96
N SER A 316 7.79 3.32 -4.07
CA SER A 316 8.57 3.92 -2.99
C SER A 316 8.34 5.43 -2.82
N SER A 317 7.77 6.09 -3.83
CA SER A 317 7.53 7.52 -3.83
C SER A 317 6.14 7.85 -3.27
N PRO A 318 6.01 8.79 -2.33
CA PRO A 318 4.70 9.27 -1.86
C PRO A 318 3.98 10.11 -2.93
N ASP A 319 4.72 10.68 -3.88
CA ASP A 319 4.23 11.62 -4.89
C ASP A 319 3.93 10.97 -6.25
N THR A 320 4.37 9.73 -6.44
CA THR A 320 4.11 8.96 -7.67
C THR A 320 2.92 8.06 -7.45
N TRP A 321 1.91 8.18 -8.29
CA TRP A 321 0.65 7.49 -8.11
C TRP A 321 0.26 6.70 -9.35
N PHE A 322 -0.21 5.49 -9.08
CA PHE A 322 -0.89 4.67 -10.06
C PHE A 322 -2.24 5.30 -10.33
N LYS A 323 -2.66 5.25 -11.59
CA LYS A 323 -4.01 5.58 -12.01
C LYS A 323 -4.81 4.29 -12.15
N MET A 324 -6.09 4.40 -12.48
CA MET A 324 -6.96 3.28 -12.76
C MET A 324 -7.11 3.12 -14.27
N ASP A 325 -6.97 1.88 -14.71
CA ASP A 325 -7.25 1.43 -16.06
C ASP A 325 -8.71 1.80 -16.43
N PRO A 326 -8.95 2.44 -17.60
CA PRO A 326 -10.30 2.80 -18.05
C PRO A 326 -11.32 1.66 -18.00
N VAL A 327 -10.89 0.40 -18.20
CA VAL A 327 -11.75 -0.79 -18.12
C VAL A 327 -12.43 -0.93 -16.74
N PHE A 328 -11.81 -0.40 -15.67
CA PHE A 328 -12.45 -0.35 -14.36
C PHE A 328 -13.73 0.49 -14.38
N PHE A 329 -13.71 1.63 -15.06
CA PHE A 329 -14.86 2.53 -15.14
C PHE A 329 -15.88 2.08 -16.19
N GLU A 330 -15.49 1.30 -17.19
CA GLU A 330 -16.46 0.59 -18.05
C GLU A 330 -17.31 -0.38 -17.22
N ARG A 331 -16.68 -1.06 -16.25
CA ARG A 331 -17.38 -1.97 -15.32
C ARG A 331 -18.16 -1.24 -14.24
N TYR A 332 -17.64 -0.12 -13.74
CA TYR A 332 -18.29 0.71 -12.72
C TYR A 332 -18.41 2.18 -13.17
N PRO A 333 -19.33 2.50 -14.10
CA PRO A 333 -19.42 3.84 -14.68
C PRO A 333 -19.73 4.94 -13.66
N MET A 334 -20.52 4.62 -12.63
CA MET A 334 -20.83 5.54 -11.54
C MET A 334 -19.61 5.93 -10.70
N LEU A 335 -18.54 5.14 -10.74
CA LEU A 335 -17.31 5.43 -10.01
C LEU A 335 -16.33 6.31 -10.80
N PHE A 336 -16.69 6.73 -12.02
CA PHE A 336 -15.82 7.53 -12.87
C PHE A 336 -15.35 8.81 -12.18
N CYS A 337 -14.04 8.97 -12.13
CA CYS A 337 -13.39 10.15 -11.59
C CYS A 337 -12.24 10.54 -12.52
N LYS A 338 -12.29 11.76 -13.08
CA LYS A 338 -11.28 12.24 -14.03
C LYS A 338 -9.85 12.14 -13.47
N ASP A 339 -9.69 12.40 -12.17
CA ASP A 339 -8.39 12.35 -11.52
C ASP A 339 -7.89 10.91 -11.34
N ALA A 340 -8.78 9.91 -11.34
CA ALA A 340 -8.40 8.51 -11.18
C ALA A 340 -8.06 7.81 -12.50
N VAL A 341 -8.47 8.37 -13.64
CA VAL A 341 -8.39 7.72 -14.95
C VAL A 341 -6.99 7.87 -15.54
N ALA A 342 -6.37 6.75 -15.91
CA ALA A 342 -5.19 6.76 -16.76
C ALA A 342 -5.55 7.40 -18.10
N ARG A 343 -4.68 8.24 -18.64
CA ARG A 343 -5.01 9.35 -19.53
C ARG A 343 -5.83 9.02 -20.76
N ALA A 344 -6.09 7.77 -21.15
CA ALA A 344 -6.51 7.38 -22.49
C ALA A 344 -5.53 7.95 -23.53
N ASP A 345 -5.11 7.10 -24.44
CA ASP A 345 -4.52 7.62 -25.66
C ASP A 345 -5.52 8.63 -26.25
N PRO A 346 -5.13 9.88 -26.59
CA PRO A 346 -6.07 10.87 -27.12
C PRO A 346 -6.74 10.39 -28.42
N ASP A 347 -6.15 9.40 -29.07
CA ASP A 347 -6.66 8.71 -30.24
C ASP A 347 -6.68 7.21 -29.94
N THR A 348 -7.85 6.58 -29.99
CA THR A 348 -7.94 5.11 -29.98
C THR A 348 -7.33 4.53 -31.24
#